data_AF-A0A1N6VYP3-F1
#
_entry.id   AF-A0A1N6VYP3-F1
#
_cell.length_a   1.000
_cell.length_b   1.000
_cell.length_c   1.000
_cell.angle_alpha   90.00
_cell.angle_beta   90.00
_cell.angle_gamma   90.00
#
_symmetry.space_group_name_H-M   'P 1'
#
loop_
_entity.id
_entity.type
_entity.pdbx_description
1 polymer ?
#
loop_
_entity_poly.entity_id
_entity_poly.type
_entity_poly.pdbx_seq_one_letter_code
_entity_poly.pdbx_strand_id
1 'polypeptide(L)'
;MIGIPETGTLQHGCISANVTTGYRFTTADGRPARMALIDEQGNVIEAGDTVAREAWNVCIKVQKNFWIGQGHLVVHSAPPGVATQAAAPAEQTPRRRARG
;
A
#
# COMPACT_ATOMS: atom_id res chain seq x y z
N MET A 1 -12.33 6.54 2.56
CA MET A 1 -12.21 5.36 3.43
C MET A 1 -12.29 4.16 2.51
N ILE A 2 -11.21 3.39 2.34
CA ILE A 2 -11.28 2.14 1.60
C ILE A 2 -12.12 1.21 2.49
N GLY A 3 -13.34 0.88 2.07
CA GLY A 3 -14.22 -0.01 2.83
C GLY A 3 -13.61 -1.39 3.01
N ILE A 4 -14.16 -2.19 3.92
CA ILE A 4 -13.76 -3.59 4.07
C ILE A 4 -14.07 -4.31 2.75
N PRO A 5 -13.07 -4.91 2.07
CA PRO A 5 -13.32 -5.62 0.83
C PRO A 5 -14.29 -6.78 1.04
N GLU A 6 -15.24 -6.96 0.12
CA GLU A 6 -16.08 -8.14 0.09
C GLU A 6 -15.24 -9.38 -0.29
N THR A 7 -15.45 -10.49 0.40
CA THR A 7 -14.81 -11.78 0.11
C THR A 7 -15.86 -12.80 -0.35
N GLY A 8 -15.44 -13.95 -0.90
CA GLY A 8 -16.37 -14.97 -1.39
C GLY A 8 -17.00 -14.65 -2.75
N THR A 9 -16.37 -13.78 -3.54
CA THR A 9 -16.86 -13.33 -4.86
C THR A 9 -16.51 -14.26 -6.02
N LEU A 10 -15.71 -15.30 -5.77
CA LEU A 10 -15.32 -16.28 -6.79
C LEU A 10 -16.45 -17.27 -7.08
N GLN A 11 -16.72 -17.54 -8.36
CA GLN A 11 -17.79 -18.46 -8.78
C GLN A 11 -17.49 -19.94 -8.52
N HIS A 12 -16.21 -20.34 -8.63
CA HIS A 12 -15.80 -21.75 -8.63
C HIS A 12 -14.77 -22.11 -7.55
N GLY A 13 -14.36 -21.14 -6.74
CA GLY A 13 -13.34 -21.32 -5.73
C GLY A 13 -13.70 -20.60 -4.44
N CYS A 14 -13.12 -21.03 -3.34
CA CYS A 14 -13.18 -20.37 -2.06
C CYS A 14 -11.76 -20.14 -1.56
N ILE A 15 -11.52 -18.93 -1.07
CA ILE A 15 -10.28 -18.55 -0.40
C ILE A 15 -10.62 -18.27 1.05
N SER A 16 -9.90 -18.92 1.96
CA SER A 16 -9.95 -18.61 3.38
C SER A 16 -8.53 -18.46 3.92
N ALA A 17 -8.38 -17.76 5.04
CA ALA A 17 -7.10 -17.64 5.70
C ALA A 17 -7.28 -17.36 7.18
N ASN A 18 -6.28 -17.77 7.96
CA ASN A 18 -6.06 -17.23 9.29
C ASN A 18 -4.57 -16.98 9.49
N VAL A 19 -4.22 -16.31 10.60
CA VAL A 19 -2.84 -15.91 10.90
C VAL A 19 -1.87 -17.08 10.97
N THR A 20 -2.35 -18.28 11.31
CA THR A 20 -1.53 -19.49 11.50
C THR A 20 -1.37 -20.27 10.21
N THR A 21 -2.42 -20.40 9.40
CA THR A 21 -2.42 -21.25 8.20
C THR A 21 -1.98 -20.50 6.94
N GLY A 22 -2.09 -19.18 6.92
CA GLY A 22 -2.07 -18.41 5.67
C GLY A 22 -3.25 -18.77 4.77
N TYR A 23 -3.11 -18.54 3.47
CA TYR A 23 -4.15 -18.85 2.49
C TYR A 23 -4.44 -20.35 2.35
N ARG A 24 -5.73 -20.67 2.25
CA ARG A 24 -6.30 -21.98 1.98
C ARG A 24 -7.26 -21.86 0.81
N PHE A 25 -7.23 -22.84 -0.08
CA PHE A 25 -8.01 -22.83 -1.30
C PHE A 25 -8.82 -24.11 -1.42
N THR A 26 -10.10 -23.95 -1.70
CA THR A 26 -10.96 -25.06 -2.12
C THR A 26 -11.71 -24.68 -3.39
N THR A 27 -12.17 -25.68 -4.13
CA THR A 27 -13.21 -25.48 -5.14
C THR A 27 -14.54 -25.17 -4.44
N ALA A 28 -15.53 -24.68 -5.20
CA ALA A 28 -16.87 -24.40 -4.68
C ALA A 28 -17.56 -25.65 -4.08
N ASP A 29 -17.20 -26.85 -4.56
CA ASP A 29 -17.66 -28.14 -4.03
C ASP A 29 -16.75 -28.73 -2.92
N GLY A 30 -15.79 -27.95 -2.43
CA GLY A 30 -15.01 -28.28 -1.23
C GLY A 30 -13.76 -29.14 -1.46
N ARG A 31 -13.38 -29.42 -2.71
CA ARG A 31 -12.14 -30.16 -3.01
C ARG A 31 -10.92 -29.27 -2.80
N PRO A 32 -9.75 -29.82 -2.43
CA PRO A 32 -8.52 -29.05 -2.33
C PRO A 32 -8.18 -28.35 -3.66
N ALA A 33 -7.85 -27.07 -3.58
CA ALA A 33 -7.37 -26.28 -4.71
C ALA A 33 -5.99 -25.69 -4.39
N ARG A 34 -5.33 -25.14 -5.41
CA ARG A 34 -4.01 -24.51 -5.29
C ARG A 34 -3.97 -23.18 -6.03
N MET A 35 -3.22 -22.23 -5.50
CA MET A 35 -2.95 -20.95 -6.16
C MET A 35 -1.96 -21.16 -7.31
N ALA A 36 -2.12 -20.39 -8.38
CA ALA A 36 -1.24 -20.39 -9.54
C ALA A 36 -1.00 -18.96 -10.04
N LEU A 37 0.21 -18.70 -10.53
CA LEU A 37 0.54 -17.55 -11.36
C LEU A 37 0.37 -17.98 -12.81
N ILE A 38 -0.46 -17.24 -13.54
CA ILE A 38 -0.76 -17.50 -14.95
C ILE A 38 -0.26 -16.28 -15.73
N ASP A 39 0.52 -16.50 -16.78
CA ASP A 39 0.97 -15.44 -17.67
C ASP A 39 -0.15 -14.98 -18.63
N GLU A 40 0.14 -13.96 -19.43
CA GLU A 40 -0.82 -13.41 -20.40
C GLU A 40 -1.23 -14.42 -21.48
N GLN A 41 -0.40 -15.45 -21.73
CA GLN A 41 -0.67 -16.50 -22.73
C GLN A 41 -1.50 -17.65 -22.15
N GLY A 42 -1.81 -17.62 -20.85
CA GLY A 42 -2.55 -18.66 -20.15
C GLY A 42 -1.68 -19.80 -19.63
N ASN A 43 -0.35 -19.68 -19.67
CA ASN A 43 0.55 -20.68 -19.12
C ASN A 43 0.65 -20.53 -17.60
N VAL A 44 0.62 -21.67 -16.90
CA VAL A 44 0.92 -21.70 -15.47
C VAL A 44 2.43 -21.58 -15.27
N ILE A 45 2.89 -20.44 -14.74
CA ILE A 45 4.30 -20.17 -14.46
C ILE A 45 4.74 -20.83 -13.16
N GLU A 46 3.91 -20.76 -12.13
CA GLU A 46 4.13 -21.42 -10.85
C GLU A 46 2.78 -21.77 -10.20
N ALA A 47 2.72 -22.86 -9.45
CA ALA A 47 1.53 -23.23 -8.71
C ALA A 47 1.85 -24.01 -7.43
N GLY A 48 0.95 -23.92 -6.44
CA GLY A 48 1.03 -24.67 -5.20
C GLY A 48 1.32 -23.79 -3.98
N ASP A 49 1.80 -24.44 -2.92
CA ASP A 49 1.95 -23.84 -1.60
C ASP A 49 3.01 -22.74 -1.54
N THR A 50 4.03 -22.78 -2.41
CA THR A 50 5.06 -21.73 -2.52
C THR A 50 4.44 -20.42 -2.96
N VAL A 51 3.63 -20.45 -4.02
CA VAL A 51 2.89 -19.29 -4.54
C VAL A 51 1.93 -18.74 -3.48
N ALA A 52 1.16 -19.63 -2.83
CA ALA A 52 0.24 -19.25 -1.76
C ALA A 52 0.95 -18.54 -0.60
N ARG A 53 2.11 -19.08 -0.17
CA ARG A 53 2.92 -18.51 0.91
C ARG A 53 3.48 -17.15 0.52
N GLU A 54 3.97 -17.00 -0.71
CA GLU A 54 4.52 -15.72 -1.18
C GLU A 54 3.44 -14.64 -1.26
N ALA A 55 2.27 -14.95 -1.83
CA ALA A 55 1.13 -14.03 -1.88
C ALA A 55 0.69 -13.59 -0.45
N TRP A 56 0.68 -14.53 0.49
CA TRP A 56 0.36 -14.24 1.90
C TRP A 56 1.41 -13.32 2.54
N ASN A 57 2.70 -13.58 2.31
CA ASN A 57 3.80 -12.77 2.82
C ASN A 57 3.74 -11.33 2.28
N VAL A 58 3.47 -11.15 0.99
CA VAL A 58 3.27 -9.83 0.38
C VAL A 58 2.10 -9.10 1.02
N CYS A 59 0.95 -9.77 1.21
CA CYS A 59 -0.22 -9.18 1.87
C CYS A 59 0.10 -8.71 3.30
N ILE A 60 0.77 -9.56 4.10
CA ILE A 60 1.20 -9.19 5.46
C ILE A 60 2.18 -8.01 5.43
N LYS A 61 3.13 -8.01 4.49
CA LYS A 61 4.13 -6.93 4.38
C LYS A 61 3.46 -5.60 4.05
N VAL A 62 2.50 -5.57 3.13
CA VAL A 62 1.72 -4.36 2.82
C VAL A 62 0.98 -3.85 4.05
N GLN A 63 0.28 -4.75 4.78
CA GLN A 63 -0.45 -4.38 5.98
C GLN A 63 0.47 -3.83 7.09
N LYS A 64 1.62 -4.48 7.30
CA LYS A 64 2.64 -4.02 8.25
C LYS A 64 3.23 -2.68 7.84
N ASN A 65 3.56 -2.50 6.56
CA ASN A 65 4.09 -1.23 6.05
C ASN A 65 3.06 -0.11 6.24
N PHE A 66 1.78 -0.38 6.01
CA PHE A 66 0.69 0.56 6.30
C PHE A 66 0.67 0.94 7.79
N TRP A 67 0.74 -0.04 8.70
CA TRP A 67 0.78 0.21 10.15
C TRP A 67 2.04 0.94 10.62
N ILE A 68 3.20 0.61 10.05
CA ILE A 68 4.50 1.24 10.36
C ILE A 68 4.60 2.64 9.71
N GLY A 69 3.67 3.01 8.83
CA GLY A 69 3.66 4.30 8.14
C GLY A 69 4.63 4.37 6.95
N GLN A 70 5.16 3.24 6.50
CA GLN A 70 6.07 3.14 5.35
C GLN A 70 5.34 3.13 4.00
N GLY A 71 4.09 3.62 3.96
CA GLY A 71 3.21 3.59 2.79
C GLY A 71 2.78 4.97 2.26
N HIS A 72 3.52 6.06 2.55
CA HIS A 72 3.33 7.44 2.03
C HIS A 72 2.35 8.37 2.76
N LEU A 73 2.17 8.26 4.09
CA LEU A 73 1.41 9.25 4.87
C LEU A 73 2.18 10.59 4.95
N VAL A 74 1.59 11.67 4.44
CA VAL A 74 2.01 13.06 4.75
C VAL A 74 0.91 13.72 5.58
N VAL A 75 1.27 14.14 6.78
CA VAL A 75 0.38 14.84 7.72
C VAL A 75 0.80 16.31 7.78
N HIS A 76 -0.14 17.22 7.56
CA HIS A 76 0.10 18.67 7.62
C HIS A 76 -0.59 19.28 8.86
N SER A 77 0.10 20.19 9.55
CA SER A 77 -0.43 20.93 10.72
C SER A 77 -1.23 22.19 10.36
N ALA A 78 -1.31 22.54 9.07
CA ALA A 78 -2.14 23.60 8.50
C ALA A 78 -2.59 23.20 7.08
N PRO A 79 -3.67 23.79 6.52
CA PRO A 79 -4.23 23.37 5.24
C PRO A 79 -3.22 23.51 4.08
N PRO A 80 -3.12 22.54 3.17
CA PRO A 80 -2.25 22.64 2.00
C PRO A 80 -2.61 23.86 1.14
N GLY A 81 -1.63 24.71 0.82
CA GLY A 81 -1.80 25.85 -0.09
C GLY A 81 -1.66 27.24 0.54
N VAL A 82 -1.46 27.36 1.85
CA VAL A 82 -1.04 28.64 2.45
C VAL A 82 0.47 28.75 2.32
N ALA A 83 0.94 29.49 1.31
CA ALA A 83 2.36 29.82 1.21
C ALA A 83 2.77 30.61 2.45
N THR A 84 3.62 30.04 3.30
CA THR A 84 4.37 30.82 4.29
C THR A 84 5.21 31.82 3.49
N GLN A 85 4.77 33.07 3.43
CA GLN A 85 5.60 34.15 2.92
C GLN A 85 6.88 34.15 3.76
N ALA A 86 7.99 33.76 3.12
CA ALA A 86 9.31 33.90 3.71
C ALA A 86 9.49 35.38 4.06
N ALA A 87 9.72 35.66 5.35
CA ALA A 87 10.07 36.99 5.79
C ALA A 87 11.28 37.48 4.98
N ALA A 88 11.10 38.63 4.31
CA ALA A 88 12.12 39.23 3.45
C ALA A 88 13.42 39.48 4.25
N PRO A 89 14.60 39.35 3.62
CA PRO A 89 15.86 39.60 4.29
C PRO A 89 15.94 41.09 4.72
N ALA A 90 16.36 41.29 5.96
CA ALA A 90 16.52 42.61 6.58
C ALA A 90 17.26 43.58 5.64
N GLU A 91 16.63 44.73 5.38
CA GLU A 91 17.15 45.83 4.59
C GLU A 91 18.57 46.22 5.00
N GLN A 92 19.47 46.26 4.02
CA GLN A 92 20.80 46.83 4.16
C GLN A 92 20.66 48.36 4.25
N THR A 93 20.97 48.92 5.43
CA THR A 93 21.00 50.36 5.71
C THR A 93 21.90 51.14 4.74
N PRO A 94 21.41 52.18 4.04
CA PRO A 94 22.27 53.02 3.22
C PRO A 94 23.07 54.00 4.09
N ARG A 95 24.40 54.04 3.88
CA ARG A 95 25.32 55.03 4.45
C ARG A 95 24.93 56.44 3.98
N ARG A 96 24.51 57.29 4.92
CA ARG A 96 24.19 58.70 4.70
C ARG A 96 25.44 59.48 4.25
N ARG A 97 25.54 59.81 2.96
CA ARG A 97 26.42 60.91 2.50
C ARG A 97 25.75 62.23 2.87
N ALA A 98 26.22 62.89 3.94
CA ALA A 98 25.92 64.30 4.16
C ALA A 98 26.90 65.14 3.33
N ARG A 99 26.37 65.85 2.33
CA ARG A 99 26.93 67.10 1.80
C ARG A 99 26.08 68.24 2.35
N GLY A 100 26.73 69.29 2.82
CA GLY A 100 26.11 70.49 3.38
C GLY A 100 26.83 70.89 4.65
#